data_AF-A0A1Q5T4D5-F1
#
_entry.id   AF-A0A1Q5T4D5-F1
#
_cell.length_a   1.000
_cell.length_b   1.000
_cell.length_c   1.000
_cell.angle_alpha   90.00
_cell.angle_beta   90.00
_cell.angle_gamma   90.00
#
_symmetry.space_group_name_H-M   'P 1'
#
loop_
_entity.id
_entity.type
_entity.pdbx_description
1 polymer ?
#
loop_
_entity_poly.entity_id
_entity_poly.type
_entity_poly.pdbx_seq_one_letter_code
_entity_poly.pdbx_strand_id
1 'polypeptide(L)'
;MPSIWWTNHLKRSNGFFGYTWSFFQSKVIKSTDDYSWSKFNIFTRWTSGKNQTGILIFDNKSHPFTDIIPDEHLLTDPFWVYLYILESVSEFEDRAVWSIRNLIRPIEKGQKQILTKNERPKPNYRELHDIARHSIHVTETLDVALQTIERILENHRANMSPTNSSTGSSPGLSTPFPPFRQDRNVLQEIQSSLSFSQSYLSSLRHRSIANEKRLQNEIQLTFQTVARHDALVLMDDSAALKTLAFVTFTFLPPTFICAMFSLSSIQLFQFFRQTVEPAKPIAIYLIESRAAPPSAT
;
A
#
# COMPACT_ATOMS: atom_id res chain seq x y z
N MET A 1 -24.09 24.29 19.62
CA MET A 1 -23.63 22.99 19.10
C MET A 1 -23.93 21.92 20.14
N PRO A 2 -24.47 20.75 19.75
CA PRO A 2 -24.68 19.61 20.65
C PRO A 2 -23.40 19.20 21.38
N SER A 3 -23.51 18.90 22.68
CA SER A 3 -22.37 18.46 23.51
C SER A 3 -21.75 17.14 23.05
N ILE A 4 -22.58 16.27 22.45
CA ILE A 4 -22.15 14.96 21.93
C ILE A 4 -21.05 15.07 20.88
N TRP A 5 -21.04 16.13 20.06
CA TRP A 5 -20.02 16.35 19.02
C TRP A 5 -18.61 16.58 19.58
N TRP A 6 -18.51 16.96 20.86
CA TRP A 6 -17.23 17.20 21.53
C TRP A 6 -16.67 15.99 22.26
N THR A 7 -17.39 14.87 22.22
CA THR A 7 -16.94 13.62 22.81
C THR A 7 -15.72 13.08 22.07
N ASN A 8 -14.87 12.33 22.78
CA ASN A 8 -13.66 11.76 22.20
C ASN A 8 -13.94 10.80 21.04
N HIS A 9 -15.10 10.14 21.02
CA HIS A 9 -15.46 9.24 19.94
C HIS A 9 -15.87 10.00 18.68
N LEU A 10 -16.62 11.12 18.78
CA LEU A 10 -16.98 11.92 17.60
C LEU A 10 -15.84 12.80 17.09
N LYS A 11 -14.97 13.31 17.99
CA LYS A 11 -13.72 13.98 17.58
C LYS A 11 -12.76 13.08 16.81
N ARG A 12 -12.86 11.77 17.00
CA ARG A 12 -12.04 10.76 16.31
C ARG A 12 -12.84 10.03 15.22
N SER A 13 -14.14 10.30 15.10
CA SER A 13 -14.96 9.65 14.09
C SER A 13 -14.79 10.35 12.76
N ASN A 14 -14.56 9.54 11.76
CA ASN A 14 -14.47 9.92 10.37
C ASN A 14 -15.89 10.06 9.83
N GLY A 15 -16.46 11.27 9.78
CA GLY A 15 -17.84 11.42 9.32
C GLY A 15 -18.33 12.83 9.07
N PHE A 16 -19.25 12.92 8.11
CA PHE A 16 -20.11 14.07 7.88
C PHE A 16 -21.36 13.95 8.77
N PHE A 17 -21.60 14.91 9.66
CA PHE A 17 -22.71 14.88 10.63
C PHE A 17 -23.82 15.90 10.28
N GLY A 18 -24.28 15.85 9.03
CA GLY A 18 -25.27 16.80 8.50
C GLY A 18 -24.63 18.09 7.98
N TYR A 19 -25.46 19.03 7.52
CA TYR A 19 -25.15 20.26 6.76
C TYR A 19 -24.00 21.17 7.26
N THR A 20 -23.38 20.86 8.39
CA THR A 20 -22.49 21.77 9.11
C THR A 20 -21.17 21.17 9.56
N TRP A 21 -20.90 19.86 9.42
CA TRP A 21 -19.64 19.26 9.89
C TRP A 21 -19.02 18.33 8.87
N SER A 22 -17.74 18.53 8.55
CA SER A 22 -16.93 17.66 7.70
C SER A 22 -15.56 17.39 8.31
N PHE A 23 -15.03 16.21 8.02
CA PHE A 23 -13.74 15.75 8.50
C PHE A 23 -12.89 15.21 7.34
N PHE A 24 -11.65 15.70 7.27
CA PHE A 24 -10.64 15.19 6.37
C PHE A 24 -9.34 14.98 7.15
N GLN A 25 -8.60 13.94 6.76
CA GLN A 25 -7.30 13.63 7.34
C GLN A 25 -6.40 13.15 6.21
N SER A 26 -5.13 13.52 6.24
CA SER A 26 -4.16 13.02 5.28
C SER A 26 -2.83 12.74 5.98
N LYS A 27 -2.12 11.72 5.48
CA LYS A 27 -0.83 11.28 6.02
C LYS A 27 0.25 11.43 4.97
N VAL A 28 1.19 12.33 5.20
CA VAL A 28 2.35 12.51 4.31
C VAL A 28 3.58 11.87 4.97
N ILE A 29 4.28 11.03 4.22
CA ILE A 29 5.41 10.26 4.72
C ILE A 29 6.70 10.75 4.05
N LYS A 30 7.69 11.19 4.82
CA LYS A 30 9.02 11.54 4.28
C LYS A 30 9.96 10.34 4.34
N SER A 31 9.90 9.59 5.44
CA SER A 31 10.57 8.31 5.66
C SER A 31 9.70 7.43 6.54
N THR A 32 10.08 6.16 6.76
CA THR A 32 9.32 5.26 7.63
C THR A 32 9.16 5.76 9.06
N ASP A 33 10.12 6.54 9.56
CA ASP A 33 10.09 7.09 10.92
C ASP A 33 9.66 8.57 10.97
N ASP A 34 9.72 9.30 9.84
CA ASP A 34 9.32 10.70 9.73
C ASP A 34 8.05 10.85 8.86
N TYR A 35 6.93 11.06 9.53
CA TYR A 35 5.63 11.31 8.90
C TYR A 35 4.85 12.39 9.63
N SER A 36 4.02 13.11 8.88
CA SER A 36 3.12 14.12 9.42
C SER A 36 1.66 13.75 9.12
N TRP A 37 0.80 14.02 10.10
CA TRP A 37 -0.64 13.95 9.95
C TRP A 37 -1.20 15.36 9.83
N SER A 38 -1.97 15.60 8.78
CA SER A 38 -2.79 16.80 8.62
C SER A 38 -4.23 16.43 8.91
N LYS A 39 -4.87 17.16 9.82
CA LYS A 39 -6.28 16.97 10.18
C LYS A 39 -7.05 18.26 9.91
N PHE A 40 -8.22 18.10 9.31
CA PHE A 40 -9.10 19.20 8.95
C PHE A 40 -10.48 18.88 9.50
N ASN A 41 -10.74 19.39 10.71
CA ASN A 41 -12.09 19.40 11.25
C ASN A 41 -12.72 20.73 10.87
N ILE A 42 -13.79 20.67 10.08
CA ILE A 42 -14.40 21.85 9.50
C ILE A 42 -15.86 21.88 9.90
N PHE A 43 -16.23 22.98 10.55
CA PHE A 43 -17.61 23.30 10.82
C PHE A 43 -18.04 24.49 9.95
N THR A 44 -19.08 24.29 9.15
CA THR A 44 -19.67 25.33 8.29
C THR A 44 -21.04 25.69 8.81
N ARG A 45 -21.35 26.99 8.87
CA ARG A 45 -22.70 27.47 9.19
C ARG A 45 -23.06 28.60 8.25
N TRP A 46 -24.02 28.35 7.39
CA TRP A 46 -24.54 29.38 6.51
C TRP A 46 -25.68 30.17 7.16
N THR A 47 -25.71 31.48 6.90
CA THR A 47 -26.71 32.41 7.41
C THR A 47 -27.43 33.04 6.21
N SER A 48 -28.61 32.49 5.90
CA SER A 48 -29.41 32.85 4.72
C SER A 48 -29.73 34.35 4.61
N GLY A 49 -30.01 35.03 5.72
CA GLY A 49 -30.38 36.45 5.69
C GLY A 49 -29.25 37.41 5.30
N LYS A 50 -27.99 36.94 5.25
CA LYS A 50 -26.82 37.78 4.93
C LYS A 50 -25.93 37.19 3.82
N ASN A 51 -26.29 36.04 3.25
CA ASN A 51 -25.40 35.24 2.38
C ASN A 51 -24.00 35.04 2.98
N GLN A 52 -23.93 34.88 4.31
CA GLN A 52 -22.67 34.74 5.03
C GLN A 52 -22.47 33.29 5.46
N THR A 53 -21.24 32.79 5.26
CA THR A 53 -20.83 31.46 5.72
C THR A 53 -19.82 31.62 6.84
N GLY A 54 -20.20 31.22 8.05
CA GLY A 54 -19.26 31.06 9.15
C GLY A 54 -18.52 29.74 9.00
N ILE A 55 -17.19 29.79 8.95
CA ILE A 55 -16.35 28.61 8.84
C ILE A 55 -15.47 28.55 10.08
N LEU A 56 -15.49 27.42 10.78
CA LEU A 56 -14.64 27.15 11.92
C LEU A 56 -13.78 25.94 11.61
N ILE A 57 -12.46 26.16 11.54
CA ILE A 57 -11.47 25.12 11.28
C ILE A 57 -10.62 24.95 12.53
N PHE A 58 -10.48 23.72 13.01
CA PHE A 58 -9.71 23.44 14.21
C PHE A 58 -8.82 22.21 14.04
N ASP A 59 -7.81 22.15 14.91
CA ASP A 59 -6.85 21.03 15.02
C ASP A 59 -5.75 21.01 13.95
N ASN A 60 -5.43 22.15 13.35
CA ASN A 60 -4.35 22.28 12.38
C ASN A 60 -3.29 23.31 12.83
N LYS A 61 -2.01 22.94 12.74
CA LYS A 61 -0.86 23.82 13.03
C LYS A 61 -0.50 24.75 11.86
N SER A 62 -0.97 24.44 10.64
CA SER A 62 -0.70 25.20 9.41
C SER A 62 -1.97 25.22 8.55
N HIS A 63 -2.74 26.31 8.60
CA HIS A 63 -4.03 26.41 7.94
C HIS A 63 -3.87 26.62 6.42
N PRO A 64 -4.19 25.63 5.55
CA PRO A 64 -4.09 25.83 4.10
C PRO A 64 -5.24 26.70 3.53
N PHE A 65 -6.18 27.10 4.39
CA PHE A 65 -7.43 27.75 4.02
C PHE A 65 -7.45 29.25 4.36
N THR A 66 -6.32 29.86 4.71
CA THR A 66 -6.26 31.26 5.17
C THR A 66 -6.44 32.29 4.06
N ASP A 67 -6.12 31.93 2.81
CA ASP A 67 -6.12 32.86 1.68
C ASP A 67 -7.28 32.58 0.70
N ILE A 68 -8.43 32.13 1.22
CA ILE A 68 -9.62 31.90 0.38
C ILE A 68 -10.27 33.25 0.06
N ILE A 69 -10.20 33.64 -1.21
CA ILE A 69 -10.94 34.79 -1.76
C ILE A 69 -12.08 34.21 -2.61
N PRO A 70 -13.31 34.15 -2.09
CA PRO A 70 -14.42 33.59 -2.85
C PRO A 70 -14.91 34.57 -3.92
N ASP A 71 -15.33 34.03 -5.06
CA ASP A 71 -16.06 34.83 -6.03
C ASP A 71 -17.46 35.18 -5.48
N GLU A 72 -17.85 36.44 -5.60
CA GLU A 72 -19.06 36.98 -4.97
C GLU A 72 -20.35 36.24 -5.39
N HIS A 73 -20.40 35.79 -6.65
CA HIS A 73 -21.55 35.06 -7.19
C HIS A 73 -21.74 33.68 -6.54
N LEU A 74 -20.67 33.04 -6.07
CA LEU A 74 -20.72 31.73 -5.40
C LEU A 74 -21.31 31.82 -3.99
N LEU A 75 -21.27 33.00 -3.35
CA LEU A 75 -21.77 33.20 -1.98
C LEU A 75 -23.29 32.97 -1.84
N THR A 76 -23.98 32.88 -2.98
CA THR A 76 -25.41 32.52 -3.05
C THR A 76 -25.68 31.06 -2.69
N ASP A 77 -24.66 30.21 -2.61
CA ASP A 77 -24.79 28.79 -2.28
C ASP A 77 -24.04 28.37 -1.01
N PRO A 78 -24.69 27.71 -0.02
CA PRO A 78 -24.05 27.35 1.25
C PRO A 78 -22.85 26.40 1.12
N PHE A 79 -22.67 25.72 -0.01
CA PHE A 79 -21.60 24.77 -0.27
C PHE A 79 -20.40 25.36 -1.01
N TRP A 80 -20.40 26.65 -1.38
CA TRP A 80 -19.28 27.28 -2.11
C TRP A 80 -17.92 27.02 -1.45
N VAL A 81 -17.88 26.97 -0.12
CA VAL A 81 -16.64 26.78 0.66
C VAL A 81 -15.97 25.43 0.37
N TYR A 82 -16.76 24.41 0.03
CA TYR A 82 -16.24 23.08 -0.23
C TYR A 82 -15.42 23.01 -1.52
N LEU A 83 -15.55 23.95 -2.46
CA LEU A 83 -14.70 24.00 -3.64
C LEU A 83 -13.23 24.18 -3.22
N TYR A 84 -12.97 25.21 -2.41
CA TYR A 84 -11.63 25.53 -1.91
C TYR A 84 -11.11 24.50 -0.91
N ILE A 85 -12.01 23.98 -0.05
CA ILE A 85 -11.63 22.95 0.91
C ILE A 85 -11.17 21.68 0.17
N LEU A 86 -11.97 21.21 -0.78
CA LEU A 86 -11.70 19.96 -1.49
C LEU A 86 -10.54 20.09 -2.45
N GLU A 87 -10.27 21.26 -3.01
CA GLU A 87 -9.03 21.54 -3.74
C GLU A 87 -7.81 21.31 -2.84
N SER A 88 -7.77 21.96 -1.67
CA SER A 88 -6.64 21.78 -0.74
C SER A 88 -6.51 20.34 -0.25
N VAL A 89 -7.62 19.71 0.14
CA VAL A 89 -7.65 18.29 0.56
C VAL A 89 -7.10 17.40 -0.54
N SER A 90 -7.49 17.66 -1.79
CA SER A 90 -7.00 16.92 -2.96
C SER A 90 -5.49 17.01 -3.12
N GLU A 91 -4.89 18.18 -2.88
CA GLU A 91 -3.43 18.30 -2.90
C GLU A 91 -2.75 17.53 -1.76
N PHE A 92 -3.32 17.57 -0.55
CA PHE A 92 -2.76 16.83 0.58
C PHE A 92 -2.79 15.32 0.30
N GLU A 93 -3.90 14.82 -0.24
CA GLU A 93 -4.04 13.41 -0.57
C GLU A 93 -3.19 13.00 -1.77
N ASP A 94 -3.01 13.86 -2.78
CA ASP A 94 -2.07 13.58 -3.87
C ASP A 94 -0.65 13.42 -3.30
N ARG A 95 -0.20 14.37 -2.47
CA ARG A 95 1.11 14.28 -1.79
C ARG A 95 1.25 13.00 -0.96
N ALA A 96 0.21 12.60 -0.23
CA ALA A 96 0.19 11.37 0.55
C ALA A 96 0.38 10.12 -0.34
N VAL A 97 -0.38 10.00 -1.43
CA VAL A 97 -0.28 8.88 -2.37
C VAL A 97 1.08 8.81 -3.04
N TRP A 98 1.61 9.95 -3.47
CA TRP A 98 2.94 10.03 -4.08
C TRP A 98 4.05 9.71 -3.08
N SER A 99 3.89 10.08 -1.82
CA SER A 99 4.89 9.77 -0.79
C SER A 99 5.12 8.27 -0.64
N ILE A 100 4.04 7.47 -0.64
CA ILE A 100 4.13 6.00 -0.64
C ILE A 100 4.84 5.48 -1.89
N ARG A 101 4.44 5.96 -3.07
CA ARG A 101 5.09 5.56 -4.33
C ARG A 101 6.59 5.86 -4.30
N ASN A 102 6.99 7.00 -3.75
CA ASN A 102 8.38 7.43 -3.69
C ASN A 102 9.21 6.55 -2.74
N LEU A 103 8.61 5.95 -1.71
CA LEU A 103 9.25 4.95 -0.86
C LEU A 103 9.37 3.57 -1.54
N ILE A 104 8.35 3.17 -2.32
CA ILE A 104 8.35 1.87 -3.03
C ILE A 104 9.36 1.89 -4.19
N ARG A 105 9.49 3.01 -4.91
CA ARG A 105 10.27 3.08 -6.14
C ARG A 105 11.77 2.71 -5.98
N PRO A 106 12.49 3.15 -4.93
CA PRO A 106 13.85 2.70 -4.66
C PRO A 106 13.96 1.19 -4.40
N ILE A 107 13.00 0.60 -3.68
CA ILE A 107 12.98 -0.84 -3.37
C ILE A 107 12.98 -1.67 -4.66
N GLU A 108 12.09 -1.35 -5.59
CA GLU A 108 12.00 -2.03 -6.90
C GLU A 108 13.30 -1.93 -7.71
N LYS A 109 13.92 -0.75 -7.69
CA LYS A 109 15.18 -0.50 -8.41
C LYS A 109 16.34 -1.24 -7.73
N GLY A 110 16.33 -1.33 -6.41
CA GLY A 110 17.30 -2.07 -5.61
C GLY A 110 17.21 -3.58 -5.86
N GLN A 111 15.99 -4.13 -5.90
CA GLN A 111 15.72 -5.54 -6.22
C GLN A 111 16.34 -5.96 -7.55
N LYS A 112 16.13 -5.15 -8.60
CA LYS A 112 16.72 -5.40 -9.92
C LYS A 112 18.25 -5.48 -9.88
N GLN A 113 18.91 -4.69 -9.03
CA GLN A 113 20.35 -4.70 -8.89
C GLN A 113 20.85 -5.89 -8.07
N ILE A 114 20.12 -6.28 -7.02
CA ILE A 114 20.46 -7.47 -6.21
C ILE A 114 20.43 -8.73 -7.07
N LEU A 115 19.46 -8.87 -7.99
CA LEU A 115 19.40 -10.01 -8.91
C LEU A 115 20.61 -10.12 -9.85
N THR A 116 21.40 -9.04 -10.01
CA THR A 116 22.59 -9.03 -10.88
C THR A 116 23.91 -9.28 -10.14
N LYS A 117 23.92 -9.21 -8.81
CA LYS A 117 25.10 -9.46 -7.98
C LYS A 117 24.94 -10.79 -7.26
N ASN A 118 25.97 -11.65 -7.30
CA ASN A 118 26.00 -12.94 -6.59
C ASN A 118 26.15 -12.80 -5.06
N GLU A 119 25.66 -11.71 -4.47
CA GLU A 119 25.73 -11.46 -3.03
C GLU A 119 24.42 -11.89 -2.36
N ARG A 120 24.51 -12.39 -1.12
CA ARG A 120 23.32 -12.74 -0.34
C ARG A 120 22.41 -11.51 -0.18
N PRO A 121 21.15 -11.57 -0.65
CA PRO A 121 20.21 -10.48 -0.45
C PRO A 121 20.00 -10.23 1.04
N LYS A 122 20.13 -8.97 1.47
CA LYS A 122 19.85 -8.53 2.86
C LYS A 122 18.76 -7.47 2.86
N PRO A 123 17.50 -7.86 2.61
CA PRO A 123 16.39 -6.92 2.57
C PRO A 123 16.03 -6.43 3.98
N ASN A 124 15.61 -5.16 4.06
CA ASN A 124 15.07 -4.58 5.28
C ASN A 124 13.56 -4.88 5.39
N TYR A 125 13.20 -6.06 5.90
CA TYR A 125 11.79 -6.45 6.07
C TYR A 125 11.00 -5.51 6.99
N ARG A 126 11.66 -4.91 7.99
CA ARG A 126 11.03 -3.98 8.92
C ARG A 126 10.50 -2.75 8.17
N GLU A 127 11.36 -2.16 7.34
CA GLU A 127 11.03 -1.01 6.49
C GLU A 127 9.94 -1.35 5.48
N LEU A 128 10.01 -2.51 4.82
CA LEU A 128 8.96 -2.96 3.89
C LEU A 128 7.58 -3.05 4.59
N HIS A 129 7.53 -3.61 5.79
CA HIS A 129 6.30 -3.71 6.56
C HIS A 129 5.83 -2.35 7.11
N ASP A 130 6.75 -1.43 7.45
CA ASP A 130 6.37 -0.06 7.81
C ASP A 130 5.72 0.64 6.63
N ILE A 131 6.34 0.62 5.46
CA ILE A 131 5.77 1.22 4.25
C ILE A 131 4.39 0.60 3.94
N ALA A 132 4.22 -0.70 4.15
CA ALA A 132 2.93 -1.36 3.97
C ALA A 132 1.87 -0.81 4.93
N ARG A 133 2.22 -0.65 6.21
CA ARG A 133 1.34 -0.01 7.20
C ARG A 133 1.02 1.44 6.81
N HIS A 134 1.98 2.20 6.31
CA HIS A 134 1.74 3.57 5.83
C HIS A 134 0.82 3.60 4.61
N SER A 135 0.99 2.67 3.66
CA SER A 135 0.14 2.54 2.48
C SER A 135 -1.31 2.27 2.84
N ILE A 136 -1.55 1.38 3.82
CA ILE A 136 -2.89 1.08 4.32
C ILE A 136 -3.55 2.34 4.89
N HIS A 137 -2.84 3.07 5.75
CA HIS A 137 -3.38 4.31 6.33
C HIS A 137 -3.72 5.37 5.27
N VAL A 138 -2.91 5.53 4.22
CA VAL A 138 -3.19 6.49 3.14
C VAL A 138 -4.44 6.07 2.34
N THR A 139 -4.61 4.77 2.09
CA THR A 139 -5.85 4.27 1.44
C THR A 139 -7.06 4.50 2.35
N GLU A 140 -6.94 4.24 3.65
CA GLU A 140 -8.02 4.45 4.63
C GLU A 140 -8.45 5.92 4.71
N THR A 141 -7.50 6.86 4.71
CA THR A 141 -7.85 8.30 4.73
C THR A 141 -8.57 8.74 3.46
N LEU A 142 -8.16 8.22 2.30
CA LEU A 142 -8.84 8.45 1.03
C LEU A 142 -10.26 7.87 1.00
N ASP A 143 -10.46 6.66 1.52
CA ASP A 143 -11.77 6.04 1.65
C ASP A 143 -12.72 6.90 2.50
N VAL A 144 -12.21 7.46 3.58
CA VAL A 144 -12.95 8.36 4.47
C VAL A 144 -13.25 9.69 3.77
N ALA A 145 -12.28 10.30 3.11
CA ALA A 145 -12.46 11.55 2.38
C ALA A 145 -13.53 11.42 1.29
N LEU A 146 -13.52 10.30 0.55
CA LEU A 146 -14.53 10.01 -0.48
C LEU A 146 -15.93 9.84 0.10
N GLN A 147 -16.08 9.13 1.22
CA GLN A 147 -17.36 9.02 1.93
C GLN A 147 -17.86 10.39 2.38
N THR A 148 -16.99 11.25 2.92
CA THR A 148 -17.36 12.61 3.32
C THR A 148 -17.83 13.44 2.12
N ILE A 149 -17.13 13.38 0.98
CA ILE A 149 -17.52 14.11 -0.25
C ILE A 149 -18.83 13.58 -0.82
N GLU A 150 -19.02 12.26 -0.84
CA GLU A 150 -20.26 11.65 -1.31
C GLU A 150 -21.46 12.18 -0.51
N ARG A 151 -21.32 12.27 0.81
CA ARG A 151 -22.37 12.87 1.66
C ARG A 151 -22.56 14.36 1.41
N ILE A 152 -21.49 15.12 1.20
CA ILE A 152 -21.61 16.54 0.84
C ILE A 152 -22.38 16.69 -0.48
N LEU A 153 -22.05 15.89 -1.50
CA LEU A 153 -22.72 15.86 -2.80
C LEU A 153 -24.19 15.47 -2.69
N GLU A 154 -24.52 14.44 -1.93
CA GLU A 154 -25.91 14.01 -1.70
C GLU A 154 -26.73 15.14 -1.05
N ASN A 155 -26.18 15.84 -0.06
CA ASN A 155 -26.87 16.95 0.59
C ASN A 155 -27.01 18.16 -0.33
N HIS A 156 -26.01 18.46 -1.16
CA HIS A 156 -26.10 19.51 -2.17
C HIS A 156 -27.19 19.19 -3.20
N ARG A 157 -27.26 17.94 -3.71
CA ARG A 157 -28.32 17.48 -4.61
C ARG A 157 -29.71 17.54 -3.99
N ALA A 158 -29.84 17.13 -2.72
CA ALA A 158 -31.11 17.20 -1.99
C ALA A 158 -31.61 18.64 -1.86
N ASN A 159 -30.69 19.61 -1.72
CA ASN A 159 -31.03 21.04 -1.69
C ASN A 159 -31.29 21.63 -3.08
N MET A 160 -30.79 21.00 -4.15
CA MET A 160 -31.02 21.37 -5.55
C MET A 160 -32.37 20.90 -6.10
N SER A 161 -32.92 19.78 -5.59
CA SER A 161 -34.22 19.31 -6.03
C SER A 161 -35.30 20.33 -5.70
N PRO A 162 -36.04 20.85 -6.70
CA PRO A 162 -37.18 21.71 -6.42
C PRO A 162 -38.16 20.89 -5.59
N THR A 163 -38.46 21.35 -4.39
CA THR A 163 -39.59 20.84 -3.61
C THR A 163 -40.82 21.04 -4.49
N ASN A 164 -41.27 20.00 -5.18
CA ASN A 164 -42.61 19.89 -5.73
C ASN A 164 -43.58 19.75 -4.55
N SER A 165 -43.66 20.78 -3.70
CA SER A 165 -44.64 20.90 -2.62
C SER A 165 -45.48 22.14 -2.91
N SER A 166 -46.14 22.12 -4.06
CA SER A 166 -47.30 22.93 -4.38
C SER A 166 -48.51 22.04 -4.62
N THR A 167 -48.71 21.05 -3.74
CA THR A 167 -49.98 20.32 -3.59
C THR A 167 -50.11 19.84 -2.15
N GLY A 168 -51.11 20.36 -1.43
CA GLY A 168 -51.65 19.73 -0.24
C GLY A 168 -51.10 20.23 1.09
N SER A 169 -51.85 21.15 1.68
CA SER A 169 -52.05 21.36 3.12
C SER A 169 -51.54 20.24 4.04
N SER A 170 -50.46 20.47 4.76
CA SER A 170 -50.11 19.78 6.01
C SER A 170 -49.20 20.66 6.86
N PRO A 171 -49.67 21.16 8.02
CA PRO A 171 -48.80 21.84 8.99
C PRO A 171 -48.13 20.78 9.85
N GLY A 172 -46.81 20.55 9.71
CA GLY A 172 -46.18 19.58 10.61
C GLY A 172 -44.71 19.21 10.45
N LEU A 173 -44.01 19.59 9.38
CA LEU A 173 -42.56 19.36 9.33
C LEU A 173 -41.86 20.49 8.57
N SER A 174 -41.46 21.52 9.32
CA SER A 174 -40.63 22.61 8.83
C SER A 174 -39.31 22.05 8.31
N THR A 175 -39.10 22.09 7.00
CA THR A 175 -37.74 22.18 6.48
C THR A 175 -37.09 23.41 7.13
N PRO A 176 -35.89 23.32 7.74
CA PRO A 176 -35.33 24.43 8.51
C PRO A 176 -34.98 25.68 7.70
N PHE A 177 -35.11 25.63 6.37
CA PHE A 177 -34.73 26.71 5.47
C PHE A 177 -35.82 26.94 4.40
N PRO A 178 -36.14 28.21 4.06
CA PRO A 178 -37.08 28.55 3.00
C PRO A 178 -36.55 28.11 1.61
N PRO A 179 -37.43 27.86 0.63
CA PRO A 179 -37.04 27.48 -0.72
C PRO A 179 -36.15 28.55 -1.35
N PHE A 180 -34.92 28.17 -1.70
CA PHE A 180 -33.90 29.04 -2.24
C PHE A 180 -34.27 29.54 -3.65
N ARG A 181 -34.27 30.87 -3.87
CA ARG A 181 -34.14 31.43 -5.23
C ARG A 181 -32.65 31.50 -5.57
N GLN A 182 -32.04 30.36 -5.86
CA GLN A 182 -30.67 30.27 -6.32
C GLN A 182 -30.58 30.40 -7.84
N ASP A 183 -29.52 31.05 -8.32
CA ASP A 183 -29.16 31.00 -9.73
C ASP A 183 -28.82 29.54 -10.09
N ARG A 184 -29.58 28.96 -11.01
CA ARG A 184 -29.38 27.57 -11.46
C ARG A 184 -27.97 27.36 -12.02
N ASN A 185 -27.34 28.39 -12.56
CA ASN A 185 -25.99 28.29 -13.10
C ASN A 185 -24.96 28.05 -11.99
N VAL A 186 -25.03 28.82 -10.90
CA VAL A 186 -24.12 28.70 -9.74
C VAL A 186 -24.29 27.34 -9.07
N LEU A 187 -25.53 26.88 -8.91
CA LEU A 187 -25.83 25.58 -8.33
C LEU A 187 -25.25 24.44 -9.17
N GLN A 188 -25.38 24.52 -10.50
CA GLN A 188 -24.80 23.54 -11.42
C GLN A 188 -23.27 23.58 -11.41
N GLU A 189 -22.67 24.76 -11.33
CA GLU A 189 -21.23 24.96 -11.24
C GLU A 189 -20.65 24.29 -9.99
N ILE A 190 -21.22 24.57 -8.82
CA ILE A 190 -20.80 23.97 -7.54
C ILE A 190 -20.98 22.45 -7.57
N GLN A 191 -22.13 21.97 -8.05
CA GLN A 191 -22.36 20.53 -8.21
C GLN A 191 -21.30 19.88 -9.12
N SER A 192 -20.91 20.54 -10.21
CA SER A 192 -19.91 20.02 -11.15
C SER A 192 -18.52 19.98 -10.52
N SER A 193 -18.14 21.02 -9.79
CA SER A 193 -16.84 21.12 -9.12
C SER A 193 -16.70 20.09 -8.00
N LEU A 194 -17.73 19.92 -7.16
CA LEU A 194 -17.75 18.87 -6.14
C LEU A 194 -17.65 17.46 -6.76
N SER A 195 -18.34 17.23 -7.88
CA SER A 195 -18.31 15.93 -8.59
C SER A 195 -16.93 15.69 -9.24
N PHE A 196 -16.26 16.75 -9.70
CA PHE A 196 -14.89 16.69 -10.19
C PHE A 196 -13.92 16.30 -9.06
N SER A 197 -13.98 16.96 -7.89
CA SER A 197 -13.15 16.61 -6.74
C SER A 197 -13.36 15.17 -6.28
N GLN A 198 -14.61 14.68 -6.27
CA GLN A 198 -14.91 13.28 -5.98
C GLN A 198 -14.23 12.33 -6.98
N SER A 199 -14.33 12.62 -8.27
CA SER A 199 -13.72 11.82 -9.33
C SER A 199 -12.20 11.82 -9.23
N TYR A 200 -11.60 12.98 -8.93
CA TYR A 200 -10.16 13.12 -8.74
C TYR A 200 -9.66 12.32 -7.54
N LEU A 201 -10.28 12.45 -6.37
CA LEU A 201 -9.91 11.65 -5.19
C LEU A 201 -10.14 10.14 -5.41
N SER A 202 -11.16 9.76 -6.19
CA SER A 202 -11.39 8.36 -6.56
C SER A 202 -10.22 7.81 -7.40
N SER A 203 -9.70 8.61 -8.33
CA SER A 203 -8.49 8.27 -9.08
C SER A 203 -7.26 8.11 -8.16
N LEU A 204 -7.08 9.02 -7.19
CA LEU A 204 -6.01 8.90 -6.19
C LEU A 204 -6.13 7.64 -5.34
N ARG A 205 -7.35 7.27 -4.94
CA ARG A 205 -7.64 6.01 -4.25
C ARG A 205 -7.28 4.78 -5.10
N HIS A 206 -7.65 4.76 -6.38
CA HIS A 206 -7.25 3.67 -7.26
C HIS A 206 -5.72 3.54 -7.34
N ARG A 207 -5.01 4.67 -7.34
CA ARG A 207 -3.54 4.69 -7.31
C ARG A 207 -2.97 4.23 -5.97
N SER A 208 -3.58 4.59 -4.84
CA SER A 208 -3.14 4.10 -3.52
C SER A 208 -3.27 2.59 -3.41
N ILE A 209 -4.39 2.03 -3.86
CA ILE A 209 -4.62 0.57 -3.92
C ILE A 209 -3.62 -0.11 -4.86
N ALA A 210 -3.33 0.50 -6.01
CA ALA A 210 -2.32 -0.04 -6.93
C ALA A 210 -0.92 -0.04 -6.30
N ASN A 211 -0.56 1.02 -5.58
CA ASN A 211 0.70 1.10 -4.83
C ASN A 211 0.78 0.03 -3.73
N GLU A 212 -0.31 -0.20 -3.00
CA GLU A 212 -0.38 -1.23 -1.96
C GLU A 212 -0.16 -2.63 -2.54
N LYS A 213 -0.89 -2.98 -3.61
CA LYS A 213 -0.71 -4.26 -4.33
C LYS A 213 0.71 -4.43 -4.85
N ARG A 214 1.28 -3.35 -5.38
CA ARG A 214 2.65 -3.33 -5.87
C ARG A 214 3.66 -3.59 -4.77
N LEU A 215 3.49 -2.98 -3.60
CA LEU A 215 4.32 -3.23 -2.44
C LEU A 215 4.18 -4.66 -1.92
N GLN A 216 2.97 -5.22 -1.90
CA GLN A 216 2.75 -6.62 -1.54
C GLN A 216 3.52 -7.57 -2.46
N ASN A 217 3.49 -7.31 -3.78
CA ASN A 217 4.27 -8.09 -4.74
C ASN A 217 5.78 -7.98 -4.48
N GLU A 218 6.30 -6.78 -4.18
CA GLU A 218 7.72 -6.59 -3.85
C GLU A 218 8.11 -7.31 -2.56
N ILE A 219 7.27 -7.27 -1.52
CA ILE A 219 7.49 -8.02 -0.27
C ILE A 219 7.59 -9.52 -0.58
N GLN A 220 6.66 -10.07 -1.35
CA GLN A 220 6.66 -11.48 -1.71
C GLN A 220 7.91 -11.85 -2.53
N LEU A 221 8.25 -11.05 -3.53
CA LEU A 221 9.45 -11.24 -4.35
C LEU A 221 10.70 -11.26 -3.47
N THR A 222 10.81 -10.31 -2.54
CA THR A 222 11.90 -10.24 -1.56
C THR A 222 12.10 -11.55 -0.81
N PHE A 223 11.03 -12.11 -0.24
CA PHE A 223 11.09 -13.37 0.48
C PHE A 223 11.52 -14.54 -0.42
N GLN A 224 10.94 -14.61 -1.62
CA GLN A 224 11.28 -15.66 -2.59
C GLN A 224 12.74 -15.56 -3.05
N THR A 225 13.28 -14.36 -3.24
CA THR A 225 14.67 -14.15 -3.63
C THR A 225 15.64 -14.60 -2.54
N VAL A 226 15.38 -14.28 -1.27
CA VAL A 226 16.21 -14.76 -0.14
C VAL A 226 16.13 -16.28 -0.02
N ALA A 227 14.92 -16.86 -0.06
CA ALA A 227 14.74 -18.30 0.02
C ALA A 227 15.43 -19.04 -1.13
N ARG A 228 15.36 -18.52 -2.36
CA ARG A 228 16.07 -19.06 -3.52
C ARG A 228 17.58 -18.98 -3.31
N HIS A 229 18.11 -17.86 -2.84
CA HIS A 229 19.54 -17.71 -2.61
C HIS A 229 20.03 -18.70 -1.54
N ASP A 230 19.34 -18.81 -0.40
CA ASP A 230 19.72 -19.73 0.67
C ASP A 230 19.62 -21.20 0.20
N ALA A 231 18.62 -21.54 -0.63
CA ALA A 231 18.55 -22.86 -1.27
C ALA A 231 19.72 -23.12 -2.24
N LEU A 232 20.11 -22.12 -3.06
CA LEU A 232 21.25 -22.25 -3.96
C LEU A 232 22.57 -22.42 -3.21
N VAL A 233 22.79 -21.67 -2.13
CA VAL A 233 23.98 -21.82 -1.28
C VAL A 233 24.02 -23.23 -0.68
N LEU A 234 22.91 -23.73 -0.14
CA LEU A 234 22.83 -25.11 0.38
C LEU A 234 23.09 -26.17 -0.71
N MET A 235 22.69 -25.92 -1.95
CA MET A 235 22.95 -26.80 -3.09
C MET A 235 24.38 -26.70 -3.63
N ASP A 236 25.04 -25.54 -3.49
CA ASP A 236 26.43 -25.36 -3.91
C ASP A 236 27.40 -25.97 -2.89
N ASP A 237 27.15 -25.74 -1.59
CA ASP A 237 27.88 -26.35 -0.46
C ASP A 237 27.60 -27.86 -0.28
N SER A 238 26.84 -28.45 -1.21
CA SER A 238 26.16 -29.73 -1.05
C SER A 238 27.06 -30.96 -1.23
N ALA A 239 28.37 -30.88 -0.96
CA ALA A 239 29.22 -32.06 -0.94
C ALA A 239 28.61 -33.16 -0.05
N ALA A 240 28.10 -32.79 1.13
CA ALA A 240 27.41 -33.72 2.03
C ALA A 240 26.06 -34.24 1.49
N LEU A 241 25.26 -33.40 0.82
CA LEU A 241 23.99 -33.80 0.20
C LEU A 241 24.21 -34.69 -1.03
N LYS A 242 25.21 -34.40 -1.85
CA LYS A 242 25.68 -35.26 -2.95
C LYS A 242 26.17 -36.60 -2.43
N THR A 243 26.94 -36.61 -1.34
CA THR A 243 27.38 -37.85 -0.67
C THR A 243 26.20 -38.61 -0.09
N LEU A 244 25.27 -37.97 0.61
CA LEU A 244 24.08 -38.62 1.17
C LEU A 244 23.19 -39.20 0.08
N ALA A 245 22.97 -38.46 -1.01
CA ALA A 245 22.22 -38.92 -2.17
C ALA A 245 22.90 -40.12 -2.83
N PHE A 246 24.22 -40.07 -3.01
CA PHE A 246 25.01 -41.18 -3.54
C PHE A 246 24.89 -42.42 -2.65
N VAL A 247 25.12 -42.29 -1.33
CA VAL A 247 24.97 -43.38 -0.36
C VAL A 247 23.57 -43.97 -0.42
N THR A 248 22.54 -43.13 -0.43
CA THR A 248 21.14 -43.60 -0.51
C THR A 248 20.89 -44.37 -1.81
N PHE A 249 21.34 -43.86 -2.96
CA PHE A 249 21.10 -44.51 -4.24
C PHE A 249 21.87 -45.83 -4.41
N THR A 250 23.07 -45.92 -3.83
CA THR A 250 23.88 -47.15 -3.87
C THR A 250 23.36 -48.22 -2.92
N PHE A 251 22.96 -47.85 -1.70
CA PHE A 251 22.64 -48.82 -0.66
C PHE A 251 21.14 -49.14 -0.54
N LEU A 252 20.24 -48.26 -0.99
CA LEU A 252 18.79 -48.49 -0.86
C LEU A 252 18.25 -49.65 -1.71
N PRO A 253 18.56 -49.80 -3.02
CA PRO A 253 18.04 -50.91 -3.82
C PRO A 253 18.48 -52.30 -3.34
N PRO A 254 19.77 -52.54 -3.01
CA PRO A 254 20.21 -53.81 -2.44
C PRO A 254 19.61 -54.08 -1.06
N THR A 255 19.49 -53.06 -0.20
CA THR A 255 18.86 -53.22 1.12
C THR A 255 17.39 -53.62 1.00
N PHE A 256 16.67 -53.07 0.01
CA PHE A 256 15.31 -53.47 -0.31
C PHE A 256 15.23 -54.94 -0.77
N ILE A 257 16.14 -55.38 -1.64
CA ILE A 257 16.22 -56.78 -2.08
C ILE A 257 16.49 -57.70 -0.88
N CYS A 258 17.45 -57.36 -0.03
CA CYS A 258 17.74 -58.16 1.17
C CYS A 258 16.56 -58.22 2.14
N ALA A 259 15.81 -57.14 2.32
CA ALA A 259 14.61 -57.12 3.14
C ALA A 259 13.50 -58.03 2.58
N MET A 260 13.26 -58.02 1.26
CA MET A 260 12.29 -58.92 0.61
C MET A 260 12.63 -60.40 0.82
N PHE A 261 13.91 -60.76 0.79
CA PHE A 261 14.38 -62.14 0.96
C PHE A 261 14.75 -62.51 2.39
N SER A 262 14.47 -61.64 3.37
CA SER A 262 14.85 -61.84 4.78
C SER A 262 16.33 -62.18 4.99
N LEU A 263 17.20 -61.66 4.13
CA LEU A 263 18.64 -61.83 4.22
C LEU A 263 19.19 -60.93 5.32
N SER A 264 20.09 -61.47 6.15
CA SER A 264 20.76 -60.70 7.20
C SER A 264 21.69 -59.64 6.60
N SER A 265 21.94 -58.54 7.32
CA SER A 265 22.86 -57.46 6.90
C SER A 265 24.27 -57.94 6.53
N ILE A 266 24.69 -59.09 7.05
CA ILE A 266 25.96 -59.75 6.73
C ILE A 266 25.97 -60.32 5.30
N GLN A 267 24.85 -60.87 4.81
CA GLN A 267 24.74 -61.38 3.45
C GLN A 267 24.72 -60.27 2.38
N LEU A 268 24.12 -59.12 2.71
CA LEU A 268 24.18 -57.90 1.88
C LEU A 268 25.63 -57.45 1.66
N PHE A 269 26.43 -57.40 2.73
CA PHE A 269 27.84 -57.01 2.67
C PHE A 269 28.68 -57.99 1.84
N GLN A 270 28.40 -59.30 1.94
CA GLN A 270 29.06 -60.32 1.15
C GLN A 270 28.73 -60.25 -0.34
N PHE A 271 27.47 -59.95 -0.70
CA PHE A 271 27.04 -59.76 -2.08
C PHE A 271 27.75 -58.59 -2.76
N PHE A 272 27.87 -57.45 -2.08
CA PHE A 272 28.62 -56.29 -2.59
C PHE A 272 30.12 -56.57 -2.75
N ARG A 273 30.71 -57.32 -1.82
CA ARG A 273 32.13 -57.69 -1.89
C ARG A 273 32.44 -58.66 -3.04
N GLN A 274 31.45 -59.41 -3.52
CA GLN A 274 31.60 -60.32 -4.65
C GLN A 274 31.24 -59.69 -6.01
N THR A 275 30.43 -58.63 -6.04
CA THR A 275 29.97 -57.98 -7.29
C THR A 275 30.80 -56.75 -7.67
N VAL A 276 31.43 -56.08 -6.71
CA VAL A 276 32.40 -55.01 -6.98
C VAL A 276 33.80 -55.65 -7.01
N GLU A 277 34.32 -55.93 -8.21
CA GLU A 277 35.72 -56.33 -8.37
C GLU A 277 36.65 -55.30 -7.67
N PRO A 278 37.74 -55.72 -7.02
CA PRO A 278 38.78 -54.78 -6.64
C PRO A 278 39.37 -54.19 -7.93
N ALA A 279 39.03 -52.93 -8.24
CA ALA A 279 39.67 -52.19 -9.30
C ALA A 279 41.20 -52.35 -9.15
N LYS A 280 41.84 -52.92 -10.18
CA LYS A 280 43.30 -53.03 -10.26
C LYS A 280 43.94 -51.67 -9.93
N PRO A 281 45.03 -51.64 -9.15
CA PRO A 281 45.72 -50.39 -8.86
C PRO A 281 46.23 -49.81 -10.19
N ILE A 282 45.74 -48.62 -10.54
CA ILE A 282 46.34 -47.82 -11.62
C ILE A 282 47.69 -47.33 -11.09
N ALA A 283 48.77 -47.93 -11.59
CA ALA A 283 50.12 -47.44 -11.36
C ALA A 283 50.29 -46.10 -12.11
N ILE A 284 50.36 -45.00 -11.37
CA ILE A 284 50.76 -43.70 -11.89
C ILE A 284 52.28 -43.73 -12.07
N TYR A 285 52.75 -43.91 -13.30
CA TYR A 285 54.15 -43.68 -13.64
C TYR A 285 54.38 -42.17 -13.76
N LEU A 286 55.11 -41.58 -12.81
CA LEU A 286 55.72 -40.27 -12.95
C LEU A 286 56.89 -40.39 -13.94
N ILE A 287 56.71 -39.88 -15.16
CA ILE A 287 57.81 -39.67 -16.09
C ILE A 287 58.47 -38.34 -15.72
N GLU A 288 59.59 -38.41 -15.00
CA GLU A 288 60.50 -37.26 -14.86
C GLU A 288 61.20 -37.00 -16.20
N SER A 289 60.87 -35.87 -16.82
CA SER A 289 61.63 -35.30 -17.95
C SER A 289 62.97 -34.79 -17.42
N ARG A 290 64.03 -35.58 -17.59
CA ARG A 290 65.40 -35.16 -17.32
C ARG A 290 65.88 -34.29 -18.48
N ALA A 291 66.01 -32.99 -18.24
CA ALA A 291 66.64 -32.05 -19.16
C ALA A 291 68.07 -32.50 -19.50
N ALA A 292 68.40 -32.51 -20.79
CA ALA A 292 69.73 -32.81 -21.30
C ALA A 292 70.75 -31.72 -20.89
N PRO A 293 72.02 -32.09 -20.60
CA PRO A 293 73.07 -31.12 -20.33
C PRO A 293 73.57 -30.45 -21.63
N PRO A 294 74.13 -29.24 -21.56
CA PRO A 294 74.62 -28.51 -22.73
C PRO A 294 75.92 -29.11 -23.25
N SER A 295 75.99 -29.31 -24.57
CA SER A 295 77.23 -29.65 -25.28
C SER A 295 78.13 -28.42 -25.38
N ALA A 296 79.32 -28.52 -24.81
CA ALA A 296 80.45 -27.65 -25.07
C ALA A 296 81.29 -28.21 -26.22
N THR A 297 81.43 -27.43 -27.30
CA THR A 297 82.66 -27.07 -28.05
C THR A 297 82.25 -26.31 -29.30
#